data_AF-A0AAN6L9B2-F1
#
_entry.id   AF-A0AAN6L9B2-F1
#
_cell.length_a   1.000
_cell.length_b   1.000
_cell.length_c   1.000
_cell.angle_alpha   90.00
_cell.angle_beta   90.00
_cell.angle_gamma   90.00
#
_symmetry.space_group_name_H-M   'P 1'
#
loop_
_entity.id
_entity.type
_entity.pdbx_description
1 polymer ?
#
loop_
_entity_poly.entity_id
_entity_poly.type
_entity_poly.pdbx_seq_one_letter_code
_entity_poly.pdbx_strand_id
1 'polypeptide(L)'
;MQRLLPLTSLLISSLRFCAGGPTPQLQFDPDTIASCVEWYDNTGEMGCEDTRDYYSITPEQFTEWNPSVSLACEPWNWQSYCIVTQERLDNSTTTTTTTTSKPTSTTSSVFLGPTPTSWTALGCYLDEDPEAPALEKLMGNDTALTIPDCQNECYLAAMRWAGVKGGDECWCSGFIDGDRAKNQTDCNLPCGGDKDEICGGEKRINIFEPVFDDGDDDAPVNPAPSSTPAGPITTTTVPPTDPTETPEKRNFGLF
;
A
#
# COMPACT_ATOMS: atom_id res chain seq x y z
N MET A 1 47.35 11.99 6.24
CA MET A 1 46.71 10.66 6.11
C MET A 1 45.62 10.56 7.17
N GLN A 2 44.44 11.14 6.90
CA GLN A 2 43.25 10.96 7.75
C GLN A 2 42.65 9.59 7.41
N ARG A 3 42.56 8.69 8.39
CA ARG A 3 41.75 7.47 8.29
C ARG A 3 40.34 7.79 8.75
N LEU A 4 39.38 7.75 7.83
CA LEU A 4 37.95 7.79 8.13
C LEU A 4 37.52 6.50 8.86
N LEU A 5 36.66 6.65 9.86
CA LEU A 5 35.98 5.55 10.56
C LEU A 5 34.84 4.97 9.70
N PRO A 6 34.50 3.67 9.85
CA PRO A 6 33.47 3.02 9.05
C PRO A 6 32.06 3.44 9.49
N LEU A 7 31.23 3.83 8.53
CA LEU A 7 29.78 3.98 8.74
C LEU A 7 29.18 2.62 9.07
N THR A 8 28.44 2.59 10.16
CA THR A 8 27.65 1.47 10.67
C THR A 8 26.66 0.97 9.62
N SER A 9 26.69 -0.34 9.39
CA SER A 9 25.70 -1.11 8.64
C SER A 9 24.32 -0.92 9.26
N LEU A 10 23.44 -0.15 8.60
CA LEU A 10 22.01 -0.25 8.79
C LEU A 10 21.56 -1.55 8.11
N LEU A 11 21.07 -2.49 8.91
CA LEU A 11 20.28 -3.61 8.43
C LEU A 11 18.97 -3.04 7.88
N ILE A 12 18.95 -2.78 6.57
CA ILE A 12 17.71 -2.53 5.83
C ILE A 12 17.02 -3.89 5.75
N SER A 13 16.13 -4.13 6.71
CA SER A 13 15.16 -5.22 6.63
C SER A 13 14.42 -5.05 5.31
N SER A 14 14.52 -6.08 4.48
CA SER A 14 14.08 -6.09 3.09
C SER A 14 12.57 -5.90 3.03
N LEU A 15 12.11 -4.65 2.91
CA LEU A 15 10.79 -4.35 2.37
C LEU A 15 10.80 -4.90 0.95
N ARG A 16 10.27 -6.11 0.78
CA ARG A 16 9.77 -6.54 -0.52
C ARG A 16 8.57 -5.67 -0.79
N PHE A 17 8.80 -4.55 -1.47
CA PHE A 17 7.76 -3.89 -2.25
C PHE A 17 7.35 -4.90 -3.31
N CYS A 18 6.26 -5.64 -3.07
CA CYS A 18 5.62 -6.45 -4.11
C CYS A 18 4.99 -5.48 -5.10
N ALA A 19 5.83 -4.90 -5.96
CA ALA A 19 5.36 -4.05 -7.04
C ALA A 19 4.75 -4.87 -8.19
N GLY A 20 4.74 -6.21 -8.08
CA GLY A 20 4.13 -7.17 -8.99
C GLY A 20 2.84 -7.74 -8.43
N GLY A 21 1.74 -7.69 -9.18
CA GLY A 21 0.43 -8.24 -8.82
C GLY A 21 -0.27 -8.95 -9.97
N PRO A 22 -1.28 -9.81 -9.73
CA PRO A 22 -1.92 -10.60 -10.78
C PRO A 22 -2.76 -9.77 -11.75
N THR A 23 -3.08 -8.52 -11.39
CA THR A 23 -3.86 -7.59 -12.21
C THR A 23 -3.26 -6.18 -12.16
N PRO A 24 -3.34 -5.40 -13.25
CA PRO A 24 -2.84 -4.03 -13.28
C PRO A 24 -3.72 -3.14 -12.40
N GLN A 25 -3.12 -2.33 -11.53
CA GLN A 25 -3.81 -1.36 -10.68
C GLN A 25 -3.85 0.04 -11.29
N LEU A 26 -3.12 0.28 -12.38
CA LEU A 26 -3.12 1.53 -13.15
C LEU A 26 -3.69 1.28 -14.55
N GLN A 27 -3.91 2.36 -15.30
CA GLN A 27 -4.13 2.25 -16.75
C GLN A 27 -2.99 1.45 -17.39
N PHE A 28 -3.26 0.74 -18.47
CA PHE A 28 -2.23 0.01 -19.21
C PHE A 28 -2.51 0.13 -20.71
N ASP A 29 -1.48 -0.13 -21.51
CA ASP A 29 -1.61 -0.12 -22.95
C ASP A 29 -2.56 -1.23 -23.41
N PRO A 30 -3.64 -0.93 -24.16
CA PRO A 30 -4.55 -1.95 -24.69
C PRO A 30 -3.87 -3.03 -25.53
N ASP A 31 -2.71 -2.74 -26.11
CA ASP A 31 -1.91 -3.68 -26.92
C ASP A 31 -0.95 -4.53 -26.04
N THR A 32 -0.95 -4.36 -24.71
CA THR A 32 -0.21 -5.21 -23.79
C THR A 32 -0.62 -6.67 -23.96
N ILE A 33 0.35 -7.58 -23.92
CA ILE A 33 0.16 -8.99 -24.25
C ILE A 33 -0.97 -9.62 -23.42
N ALA A 34 -1.92 -10.25 -24.10
CA ALA A 34 -3.11 -10.83 -23.46
C ALA A 34 -2.81 -11.99 -22.50
N SER A 35 -1.62 -12.60 -22.59
CA SER A 35 -1.17 -13.68 -21.71
C SER A 35 -0.45 -13.17 -20.46
N CYS A 36 -0.53 -11.88 -20.14
CA CYS A 36 0.04 -11.34 -18.92
C CYS A 36 -0.65 -11.89 -17.67
N VAL A 37 0.15 -12.29 -16.69
CA VAL A 37 -0.29 -12.92 -15.44
C VAL A 37 0.30 -12.26 -14.20
N GLU A 38 1.30 -11.38 -14.37
CA GLU A 38 1.82 -10.53 -13.31
C GLU A 38 2.18 -9.16 -13.90
N TRP A 39 1.78 -8.12 -13.19
CA TRP A 39 1.80 -6.73 -13.60
C TRP A 39 2.59 -5.90 -12.61
N TYR A 40 3.46 -5.04 -13.13
CA TYR A 40 4.13 -4.00 -12.39
C TYR A 40 3.38 -2.69 -12.51
N ASP A 41 2.97 -2.12 -11.39
CA ASP A 41 2.30 -0.81 -11.34
C ASP A 41 3.33 0.31 -11.21
N ASN A 42 3.63 1.00 -12.31
CA ASN A 42 4.62 2.07 -12.30
C ASN A 42 4.06 3.34 -11.65
N THR A 43 4.34 3.52 -10.36
CA THR A 43 4.06 4.75 -9.59
C THR A 43 5.23 5.74 -9.59
N GLY A 44 6.28 5.47 -10.37
CA GLY A 44 7.49 6.31 -10.44
C GLY A 44 8.54 6.01 -9.37
N GLU A 45 8.33 5.02 -8.51
CA GLU A 45 9.29 4.62 -7.47
C GLU A 45 10.51 3.86 -8.02
N MET A 46 10.35 3.14 -9.13
CA MET A 46 11.41 2.38 -9.81
C MET A 46 11.43 2.69 -11.31
N GLY A 47 12.64 2.88 -11.85
CA GLY A 47 12.84 3.11 -13.29
C GLY A 47 12.59 1.86 -14.12
N CYS A 48 12.35 2.03 -15.42
CA CYS A 48 12.09 0.91 -16.34
C CYS A 48 13.22 -0.12 -16.41
N GLU A 49 14.48 0.33 -16.48
CA GLU A 49 15.64 -0.56 -16.53
C GLU A 49 15.77 -1.35 -15.21
N ASP A 50 15.64 -0.67 -14.07
CA ASP A 50 15.67 -1.29 -12.75
C ASP A 50 14.52 -2.29 -12.57
N THR A 51 13.33 -1.99 -13.09
CA THR A 51 12.16 -2.89 -13.08
C THR A 51 12.45 -4.16 -13.86
N ARG A 52 12.97 -4.02 -15.08
CA ARG A 52 13.33 -5.17 -15.93
C ARG A 52 14.40 -6.03 -15.27
N ASP A 53 15.43 -5.43 -14.69
CA ASP A 53 16.51 -6.13 -14.00
C ASP A 53 16.00 -6.86 -12.75
N TYR A 54 15.15 -6.20 -11.96
CA TYR A 54 14.53 -6.78 -10.77
C TYR A 54 13.73 -8.05 -11.09
N TYR A 55 12.92 -8.01 -12.15
CA TYR A 55 12.13 -9.16 -12.61
C TYR A 55 12.89 -10.07 -13.60
N SER A 56 14.17 -9.81 -13.85
CA SER A 56 15.02 -10.57 -14.78
C SER A 56 14.43 -10.72 -16.20
N ILE A 57 13.93 -9.62 -16.77
CA ILE A 57 13.27 -9.54 -18.09
C ILE A 57 14.22 -8.88 -19.10
N THR A 58 14.44 -9.50 -20.28
CA THR A 58 15.26 -8.87 -21.33
C THR A 58 14.53 -7.67 -21.97
N PRO A 59 15.23 -6.71 -22.59
CA PRO A 59 14.56 -5.60 -23.29
C PRO A 59 13.55 -6.09 -24.33
N GLU A 60 13.90 -7.13 -25.08
CA GLU A 60 13.06 -7.68 -26.13
C GLU A 60 11.78 -8.28 -25.57
N GLN A 61 11.88 -9.05 -24.48
CA GLN A 61 10.72 -9.63 -23.79
C GLN A 61 9.80 -8.54 -23.24
N PHE A 62 10.38 -7.51 -22.61
CA PHE A 62 9.58 -6.46 -22.00
C PHE A 62 8.84 -5.61 -23.04
N THR A 63 9.48 -5.28 -24.16
CA THR A 63 8.85 -4.58 -25.30
C THR A 63 7.84 -5.47 -26.04
N GLU A 64 8.09 -6.78 -26.14
CA GLU A 64 7.12 -7.72 -26.71
C GLU A 64 5.85 -7.79 -25.86
N TRP A 65 5.98 -7.80 -24.54
CA TRP A 65 4.84 -7.85 -23.64
C TRP A 65 4.14 -6.50 -23.49
N ASN A 66 4.89 -5.40 -23.64
CA ASN A 66 4.41 -4.03 -23.48
C ASN A 66 4.80 -3.18 -24.71
N PRO A 67 4.04 -3.23 -25.81
CA PRO A 67 4.41 -2.57 -27.08
C PRO A 67 4.58 -1.04 -26.98
N SER A 68 3.95 -0.40 -26.01
CA SER A 68 4.14 1.02 -25.69
C SER A 68 5.55 1.38 -25.20
N VAL A 69 6.37 0.42 -24.79
CA VAL A 69 7.72 0.68 -24.26
C VAL A 69 8.76 0.13 -25.22
N SER A 70 9.57 1.02 -25.80
CA SER A 70 10.66 0.61 -26.68
C SER A 70 11.78 -0.13 -25.93
N LEU A 71 12.71 -0.73 -26.69
CA LEU A 71 13.91 -1.39 -26.12
C LEU A 71 14.77 -0.45 -25.25
N ALA A 72 14.65 0.86 -25.47
CA ALA A 72 15.34 1.90 -24.72
C ALA A 72 14.53 2.41 -23.51
N CYS A 73 13.44 1.72 -23.13
CA CYS A 73 12.57 2.13 -22.03
C CYS A 73 11.86 3.48 -22.24
N GLU A 74 11.56 3.83 -23.50
CA GLU A 74 10.88 5.08 -23.85
C GLU A 74 9.63 4.82 -24.69
N PRO A 75 8.49 5.46 -24.36
CA PRO A 75 8.20 6.23 -23.14
C PRO A 75 8.00 5.35 -21.88
N TRP A 76 8.35 5.88 -20.71
CA TRP A 76 8.08 5.27 -19.39
C TRP A 76 7.01 6.08 -18.65
N ASN A 77 5.76 5.68 -18.85
CA ASN A 77 4.59 6.40 -18.36
C ASN A 77 4.12 5.84 -17.02
N TRP A 78 3.37 6.66 -16.28
CA TRP A 78 2.68 6.24 -15.07
C TRP A 78 1.50 5.32 -15.43
N GLN A 79 1.78 4.03 -15.53
CA GLN A 79 0.85 2.99 -16.00
C GLN A 79 1.31 1.61 -15.51
N SER A 80 0.49 0.58 -15.69
CA SER A 80 0.89 -0.80 -15.41
C SER A 80 1.60 -1.41 -16.61
N TYR A 81 2.54 -2.31 -16.33
CA TYR A 81 3.32 -3.04 -17.31
C TYR A 81 3.35 -4.52 -16.99
N CYS A 82 3.18 -5.36 -18.00
CA CYS A 82 3.34 -6.80 -17.85
C CYS A 82 4.79 -7.17 -17.50
N ILE A 83 4.98 -7.95 -16.43
CA ILE A 83 6.29 -8.43 -15.97
C ILE A 83 6.42 -9.96 -15.97
N VAL A 84 5.29 -10.67 -16.03
CA VAL A 84 5.27 -12.13 -16.22
C VAL A 84 4.12 -12.52 -17.13
N THR A 85 4.38 -13.42 -18.06
CA THR A 85 3.37 -14.05 -18.93
C THR A 85 3.12 -15.49 -18.51
N GLN A 86 1.96 -16.03 -18.92
CA GLN A 86 1.60 -17.43 -18.70
C GLN A 86 2.69 -18.38 -19.22
N GLU A 87 3.29 -18.10 -20.39
CA GLU A 87 4.38 -18.91 -20.94
C GLU A 87 5.61 -18.93 -20.03
N ARG A 88 5.95 -17.80 -19.41
CA ARG A 88 7.07 -17.71 -18.47
C ARG A 88 6.78 -18.44 -17.16
N LEU A 89 5.55 -18.38 -16.65
CA LEU A 89 5.13 -19.19 -15.50
C LEU A 89 5.18 -20.69 -15.82
N ASP A 90 4.69 -21.08 -16.99
CA ASP A 90 4.66 -22.48 -17.43
C ASP A 90 6.09 -23.01 -17.64
N ASN A 91 6.99 -22.22 -18.21
CA ASN A 91 8.39 -22.58 -18.43
C ASN A 91 9.23 -22.56 -17.13
N SER A 92 8.81 -21.80 -16.12
CA SER A 92 9.37 -21.83 -14.75
C SER A 92 8.95 -23.09 -13.99
N THR A 93 7.73 -23.58 -14.24
CA THR A 93 7.14 -24.75 -13.56
C THR A 93 7.46 -26.07 -14.28
N THR A 94 7.91 -25.99 -15.54
CA THR A 94 7.90 -27.13 -16.45
C THR A 94 9.22 -27.26 -17.22
N THR A 95 10.22 -27.86 -16.58
CA THR A 95 10.99 -28.86 -17.34
C THR A 95 10.00 -29.98 -17.69
N THR A 96 9.61 -30.06 -18.96
CA THR A 96 8.96 -31.21 -19.65
C THR A 96 7.50 -31.01 -20.10
N THR A 97 7.34 -31.02 -21.43
CA THR A 97 6.16 -31.35 -22.27
C THR A 97 5.25 -30.23 -22.79
N THR A 98 5.47 -29.96 -24.09
CA THR A 98 4.67 -29.26 -25.09
C THR A 98 3.32 -29.96 -25.38
N THR A 99 2.24 -29.19 -25.57
CA THR A 99 1.26 -29.43 -26.67
C THR A 99 0.35 -28.22 -26.92
N THR A 100 0.24 -27.88 -28.21
CA THR A 100 -0.58 -26.85 -28.85
C THR A 100 -2.08 -27.18 -28.91
N SER A 101 -2.97 -26.22 -28.61
CA SER A 101 -4.30 -26.15 -29.27
C SER A 101 -5.09 -24.82 -29.09
N LYS A 102 -5.32 -24.17 -30.25
CA LYS A 102 -6.53 -23.49 -30.81
C LYS A 102 -7.42 -22.56 -29.94
N PRO A 103 -7.77 -21.32 -30.41
CA PRO A 103 -8.58 -20.38 -29.65
C PRO A 103 -10.10 -20.65 -29.76
N THR A 104 -10.83 -20.43 -28.65
CA THR A 104 -12.29 -20.41 -28.59
C THR A 104 -12.74 -19.12 -27.88
N SER A 105 -13.68 -18.41 -28.48
CA SER A 105 -14.22 -17.11 -28.04
C SER A 105 -15.05 -17.22 -26.76
N THR A 106 -14.79 -16.37 -25.76
CA THR A 106 -15.49 -16.36 -24.47
C THR A 106 -15.96 -14.95 -24.09
N THR A 107 -17.23 -14.85 -23.69
CA THR A 107 -17.93 -13.67 -23.19
C THR A 107 -17.31 -13.15 -21.89
N SER A 108 -16.97 -11.85 -21.83
CA SER A 108 -16.35 -11.19 -20.68
C SER A 108 -17.30 -11.11 -19.47
N SER A 109 -16.98 -11.84 -18.41
CA SER A 109 -17.44 -11.55 -17.05
C SER A 109 -16.33 -10.78 -16.33
N VAL A 110 -16.66 -9.63 -15.75
CA VAL A 110 -15.73 -8.84 -14.91
C VAL A 110 -15.36 -9.67 -13.69
N PHE A 111 -14.11 -10.09 -13.59
CA PHE A 111 -13.59 -10.82 -12.44
C PHE A 111 -13.13 -9.80 -11.40
N LEU A 112 -13.91 -9.62 -10.34
CA LEU A 112 -13.50 -8.80 -9.19
C LEU A 112 -12.34 -9.50 -8.45
N GLY A 113 -11.44 -8.71 -7.87
CA GLY A 113 -10.33 -9.23 -7.04
C GLY A 113 -10.83 -9.96 -5.77
N PRO A 114 -9.92 -10.45 -4.90
CA PRO A 114 -10.33 -10.97 -3.60
C PRO A 114 -11.08 -9.90 -2.80
N THR A 115 -12.05 -10.31 -1.99
CA THR A 115 -12.78 -9.36 -1.13
C THR A 115 -11.86 -8.89 0.00
N PRO A 116 -11.80 -7.57 0.30
CA PRO A 116 -11.06 -7.06 1.44
C PRO A 116 -11.52 -7.72 2.74
N THR A 117 -10.59 -8.10 3.61
CA THR A 117 -10.91 -8.64 4.94
C THR A 117 -11.21 -7.53 5.94
N SER A 118 -10.64 -6.35 5.73
CA SER A 118 -10.95 -5.14 6.49
C SER A 118 -10.55 -3.87 5.70
N TRP A 119 -10.74 -2.71 6.31
CA TRP A 119 -10.34 -1.42 5.76
C TRP A 119 -9.57 -0.61 6.80
N THR A 120 -8.46 -0.02 6.39
CA THR A 120 -7.64 0.89 7.20
C THR A 120 -8.07 2.33 6.94
N ALA A 121 -8.38 3.08 7.99
CA ALA A 121 -8.63 4.51 7.89
C ALA A 121 -7.31 5.29 7.76
N LEU A 122 -7.08 5.94 6.62
CA LEU A 122 -5.90 6.79 6.37
C LEU A 122 -6.07 8.19 7.01
N GLY A 123 -7.32 8.57 7.25
CA GLY A 123 -7.72 9.77 7.97
C GLY A 123 -8.29 10.83 7.05
N CYS A 124 -8.19 12.08 7.50
CA CYS A 124 -8.83 13.24 6.88
C CYS A 124 -7.92 13.92 5.86
N TYR A 125 -8.46 14.21 4.68
CA TYR A 125 -7.78 14.83 3.53
C TYR A 125 -8.51 16.10 3.09
N LEU A 126 -7.78 17.01 2.45
CA LEU A 126 -8.34 18.21 1.84
C LEU A 126 -9.11 17.84 0.58
N ASP A 127 -10.34 18.34 0.47
CA ASP A 127 -11.17 18.16 -0.72
C ASP A 127 -12.03 19.41 -0.95
N GLU A 128 -11.35 20.52 -1.20
CA GLU A 128 -11.97 21.85 -1.27
C GLU A 128 -12.30 22.29 -2.70
N ASP A 129 -11.59 21.74 -3.69
CA ASP A 129 -11.68 22.13 -5.10
C ASP A 129 -12.47 21.07 -5.88
N PRO A 130 -13.68 21.40 -6.39
CA PRO A 130 -14.47 20.47 -7.17
C PRO A 130 -13.83 20.10 -8.53
N GLU A 131 -12.87 20.88 -9.03
CA GLU A 131 -12.13 20.56 -10.26
C GLU A 131 -10.92 19.63 -10.01
N ALA A 132 -10.50 19.50 -8.74
CA ALA A 132 -9.38 18.67 -8.32
C ALA A 132 -9.74 17.89 -7.04
N PRO A 133 -10.70 16.95 -7.12
CA PRO A 133 -11.11 16.18 -5.96
C PRO A 133 -10.00 15.23 -5.49
N ALA A 134 -9.96 14.97 -4.19
CA ALA A 134 -8.96 14.07 -3.60
C ALA A 134 -9.09 12.61 -4.08
N LEU A 135 -10.30 12.19 -4.45
CA LEU A 135 -10.62 10.91 -5.07
C LEU A 135 -11.37 11.18 -6.38
N GLU A 136 -11.06 10.43 -7.44
CA GLU A 136 -11.44 10.81 -8.81
C GLU A 136 -12.94 10.67 -9.12
N LYS A 137 -13.66 9.79 -8.43
CA LYS A 137 -15.02 9.40 -8.82
C LYS A 137 -16.02 9.49 -7.68
N LEU A 138 -16.99 10.40 -7.80
CA LEU A 138 -18.22 10.40 -7.00
C LEU A 138 -19.13 9.25 -7.45
N MET A 139 -19.44 8.32 -6.56
CA MET A 139 -20.37 7.22 -6.81
C MET A 139 -21.83 7.65 -6.65
N GLY A 140 -22.08 8.62 -5.77
CA GLY A 140 -23.39 9.21 -5.54
C GLY A 140 -23.51 9.84 -4.17
N ASN A 141 -24.70 10.39 -3.90
CA ASN A 141 -25.10 10.93 -2.61
C ASN A 141 -26.22 10.06 -2.02
N ASP A 142 -26.04 9.52 -0.83
CA ASP A 142 -27.04 8.75 -0.10
C ASP A 142 -27.22 9.28 1.33
N THR A 143 -28.43 9.77 1.64
CA THR A 143 -28.79 10.23 2.99
C THR A 143 -28.75 9.12 4.04
N ALA A 144 -28.69 7.85 3.63
CA ALA A 144 -28.53 6.68 4.48
C ALA A 144 -27.11 6.06 4.37
N LEU A 145 -26.13 6.80 3.86
CA LEU A 145 -24.75 6.33 3.71
C LEU A 145 -24.15 5.83 5.03
N THR A 146 -23.50 4.67 4.98
CA THR A 146 -22.60 4.16 6.02
C THR A 146 -21.18 4.00 5.44
N ILE A 147 -20.15 4.00 6.29
CA ILE A 147 -18.77 3.79 5.82
C ILE A 147 -18.61 2.42 5.12
N PRO A 148 -19.12 1.30 5.66
CA PRO A 148 -19.00 -0.02 5.03
C PRO A 148 -19.68 -0.11 3.66
N ASP A 149 -20.81 0.58 3.46
CA ASP A 149 -21.50 0.57 2.16
C ASP A 149 -20.63 1.24 1.09
N CYS A 150 -20.03 2.39 1.39
CA CYS A 150 -19.13 3.08 0.46
C CYS A 150 -17.89 2.25 0.14
N GLN A 151 -17.27 1.66 1.18
CA GLN A 151 -16.14 0.76 1.02
C GLN A 151 -16.46 -0.41 0.07
N ASN A 152 -17.62 -1.05 0.27
CA ASN A 152 -18.07 -2.14 -0.58
C ASN A 152 -18.36 -1.66 -2.02
N GLU A 153 -18.97 -0.49 -2.21
CA GLU A 153 -19.18 0.08 -3.55
C GLU A 153 -17.86 0.32 -4.29
N CYS A 154 -16.84 0.86 -3.63
CA CYS A 154 -15.53 1.08 -4.24
C CYS A 154 -14.85 -0.25 -4.59
N TYR A 155 -14.95 -1.26 -3.73
CA TYR A 155 -14.48 -2.60 -4.05
C TYR A 155 -15.20 -3.19 -5.27
N LEU A 156 -16.54 -3.11 -5.33
CA LEU A 156 -17.33 -3.58 -6.48
C LEU A 156 -17.07 -2.77 -7.76
N ALA A 157 -16.63 -1.51 -7.62
CA ALA A 157 -16.16 -0.68 -8.72
C ALA A 157 -14.71 -0.96 -9.13
N ALA A 158 -14.04 -1.92 -8.48
CA ALA A 158 -12.62 -2.23 -8.66
C ALA A 158 -11.69 -1.01 -8.46
N MET A 159 -12.04 -0.13 -7.52
CA MET A 159 -11.27 1.04 -7.14
C MET A 159 -10.70 0.85 -5.74
N ARG A 160 -9.38 1.06 -5.60
CA ARG A 160 -8.64 0.71 -4.39
C ARG A 160 -8.99 1.61 -3.21
N TRP A 161 -9.24 2.90 -3.41
CA TRP A 161 -9.52 3.81 -2.30
C TRP A 161 -11.01 4.13 -2.22
N ALA A 162 -11.53 4.10 -1.00
CA ALA A 162 -12.87 4.58 -0.67
C ALA A 162 -12.77 5.86 0.14
N GLY A 163 -13.70 6.77 -0.04
CA GLY A 163 -13.76 8.00 0.73
C GLY A 163 -15.17 8.48 0.93
N VAL A 164 -15.39 9.08 2.10
CA VAL A 164 -16.69 9.61 2.51
C VAL A 164 -16.57 11.09 2.80
N LYS A 165 -17.50 11.87 2.27
CA LYS A 165 -17.52 13.33 2.36
C LYS A 165 -18.92 13.83 2.65
N GLY A 166 -19.04 15.00 3.27
CA GLY A 166 -20.32 15.69 3.43
C GLY A 166 -21.36 15.01 4.33
N GLY A 167 -21.07 13.83 4.88
CA GLY A 167 -22.04 12.99 5.59
C GLY A 167 -22.79 12.00 4.69
N ASP A 168 -22.87 12.24 3.38
CA ASP A 168 -23.72 11.48 2.45
C ASP A 168 -23.06 11.17 1.10
N GLU A 169 -21.84 11.61 0.83
CA GLU A 169 -21.17 11.34 -0.45
C GLU A 169 -20.21 10.15 -0.34
N CYS A 170 -20.29 9.23 -1.31
CA CYS A 170 -19.31 8.16 -1.49
C CYS A 170 -18.41 8.44 -2.71
N TRP A 171 -17.12 8.37 -2.50
CA TRP A 171 -16.08 8.62 -3.50
C TRP A 171 -15.15 7.43 -3.60
N CYS A 172 -14.75 7.09 -4.82
CA CYS A 172 -13.82 6.00 -5.10
C CYS A 172 -12.70 6.50 -6.01
N SER A 173 -11.53 5.87 -5.92
CA SER A 173 -10.43 6.19 -6.81
C SER A 173 -9.43 5.04 -6.93
N GLY A 174 -8.68 5.02 -8.03
CA GLY A 174 -7.45 4.27 -8.20
C GLY A 174 -6.19 5.00 -7.70
N PHE A 175 -6.31 6.16 -7.06
CA PHE A 175 -5.19 6.91 -6.45
C PHE A 175 -5.72 7.99 -5.48
N ILE A 176 -4.84 8.60 -4.68
CA ILE A 176 -5.16 9.76 -3.83
C ILE A 176 -4.42 10.98 -4.35
N ASP A 177 -5.16 12.00 -4.82
CA ASP A 177 -4.60 13.28 -5.29
C ASP A 177 -4.72 14.39 -4.23
N GLY A 178 -5.37 14.12 -3.10
CA GLY A 178 -5.54 15.07 -1.99
C GLY A 178 -4.38 15.08 -1.00
N ASP A 179 -4.06 16.27 -0.48
CA ASP A 179 -3.16 16.41 0.67
C ASP A 179 -3.85 15.98 1.97
N ARG A 180 -3.10 15.30 2.85
CA ARG A 180 -3.59 14.98 4.19
C ARG A 180 -3.84 16.27 4.99
N ALA A 181 -5.02 16.40 5.58
CA ALA A 181 -5.41 17.60 6.32
C ALA A 181 -4.51 17.78 7.56
N LYS A 182 -4.03 19.00 7.79
CA LYS A 182 -3.25 19.31 9.01
C LYS A 182 -4.06 19.08 10.27
N ASN A 183 -5.36 19.43 10.22
CA ASN A 183 -6.27 19.17 11.31
C ASN A 183 -7.19 17.99 10.96
N GLN A 184 -6.97 16.87 11.62
CA GLN A 184 -7.75 15.65 11.38
C GLN A 184 -9.18 15.75 11.90
N THR A 185 -9.47 16.70 12.81
CA THR A 185 -10.83 16.93 13.32
C THR A 185 -11.70 17.76 12.37
N ASP A 186 -11.18 18.20 11.22
CA ASP A 186 -11.98 18.89 10.21
C ASP A 186 -12.95 17.91 9.50
N CYS A 187 -12.66 16.60 9.55
CA CYS A 187 -13.62 15.56 9.24
C CYS A 187 -14.43 15.28 10.50
N ASN A 188 -15.59 15.92 10.63
CA ASN A 188 -16.44 15.87 11.82
C ASN A 188 -17.94 15.74 11.50
N LEU A 189 -18.30 15.54 10.23
CA LEU A 189 -19.69 15.34 9.85
C LEU A 189 -20.07 13.87 10.06
N PRO A 190 -21.13 13.58 10.81
CA PRO A 190 -21.59 12.21 10.99
C PRO A 190 -22.20 11.67 9.70
N CYS A 191 -22.12 10.35 9.49
CA CYS A 191 -22.74 9.72 8.33
C CYS A 191 -24.27 9.84 8.36
N GLY A 192 -24.90 9.85 7.19
CA GLY A 192 -26.36 9.91 7.08
C GLY A 192 -27.05 8.69 7.70
N GLY A 193 -26.53 7.49 7.40
CA GLY A 193 -27.05 6.20 7.85
C GLY A 193 -26.57 5.74 9.22
N ASP A 194 -25.38 6.17 9.65
CA ASP A 194 -24.83 5.87 10.97
C ASP A 194 -24.26 7.14 11.64
N LYS A 195 -24.88 7.59 12.73
CA LYS A 195 -24.50 8.82 13.42
C LYS A 195 -23.34 8.66 14.39
N ASP A 196 -22.92 7.42 14.64
CA ASP A 196 -21.74 7.12 15.45
C ASP A 196 -20.46 7.09 14.58
N GLU A 197 -20.60 7.05 13.26
CA GLU A 197 -19.51 7.12 12.28
C GLU A 197 -19.33 8.54 11.72
N ILE A 198 -18.10 8.87 11.29
CA ILE A 198 -17.73 10.18 10.75
C ILE A 198 -17.46 10.10 9.25
N CYS A 199 -18.35 10.69 8.45
CA CYS A 199 -18.32 10.71 6.99
C CYS A 199 -17.72 12.00 6.41
N GLY A 200 -16.51 12.32 6.83
CA GLY A 200 -15.74 13.44 6.30
C GLY A 200 -16.20 14.81 6.82
N GLY A 201 -16.13 15.82 5.97
CA GLY A 201 -16.52 17.20 6.25
C GLY A 201 -17.02 17.89 4.98
N GLU A 202 -17.44 19.16 5.05
CA GLU A 202 -17.93 19.90 3.87
C GLU A 202 -16.87 20.03 2.77
N LYS A 203 -15.60 20.14 3.15
CA LYS A 203 -14.43 20.29 2.27
C LYS A 203 -13.30 19.33 2.65
N ARG A 204 -13.69 18.21 3.24
CA ARG A 204 -12.79 17.22 3.78
C ARG A 204 -13.34 15.85 3.51
N ILE A 205 -12.46 14.92 3.18
CA ILE A 205 -12.82 13.54 2.92
C ILE A 205 -12.05 12.63 3.88
N ASN A 206 -12.74 11.68 4.48
CA ASN A 206 -12.07 10.58 5.17
C ASN A 206 -11.77 9.49 4.14
N ILE A 207 -10.51 9.08 4.00
CA ILE A 207 -10.07 8.07 3.02
C ILE A 207 -9.75 6.75 3.73
N PHE A 208 -10.12 5.65 3.09
CA PHE A 208 -9.91 4.28 3.54
C PHE A 208 -9.19 3.47 2.46
N GLU A 209 -8.35 2.55 2.92
CA GLU A 209 -7.62 1.59 2.09
C GLU A 209 -8.03 0.15 2.47
N PRO A 210 -8.29 -0.74 1.51
CA PRO A 210 -8.64 -2.13 1.77
C PRO A 210 -7.42 -2.91 2.27
N VAL A 211 -7.68 -3.82 3.20
CA VAL A 211 -6.73 -4.80 3.70
C VAL A 211 -7.13 -6.16 3.17
N PHE A 212 -6.18 -6.91 2.63
CA PHE A 212 -6.36 -8.27 2.20
C PHE A 212 -5.46 -9.15 3.08
N ASP A 213 -6.05 -10.12 3.78
CA ASP A 213 -5.24 -11.15 4.42
C ASP A 213 -4.79 -12.12 3.32
N ASP A 214 -3.57 -11.91 2.83
CA ASP A 214 -2.85 -12.92 2.06
C ASP A 214 -2.63 -14.09 3.03
N GLY A 215 -3.38 -15.18 2.85
CA GLY A 215 -3.38 -16.35 3.73
C GLY A 215 -2.06 -17.15 3.72
N ASP A 216 -0.93 -16.48 3.96
CA ASP A 216 0.37 -17.10 4.14
C ASP A 216 0.48 -17.62 5.58
N ASP A 217 0.22 -18.92 5.73
CA ASP A 217 0.56 -19.75 6.88
C ASP A 217 2.10 -19.82 7.06
N ASP A 218 2.78 -18.69 7.28
CA ASP A 218 4.13 -18.70 7.86
C ASP A 218 3.99 -18.79 9.39
N ALA A 219 3.56 -19.96 9.85
CA ALA A 219 3.58 -20.33 11.26
C ALA A 219 5.01 -20.12 11.80
N PRO A 220 5.18 -19.47 12.98
CA PRO A 220 6.51 -19.20 13.51
C PRO A 220 7.25 -20.53 13.75
N VAL A 221 8.30 -20.78 12.98
CA VAL A 221 9.26 -21.84 13.26
C VAL A 221 9.88 -21.52 14.61
N ASN A 222 9.41 -22.25 15.63
CA ASN A 222 9.95 -22.27 16.98
C ASN A 222 11.48 -22.39 16.91
N PRO A 223 12.29 -21.47 17.47
CA PRO A 223 13.72 -21.67 17.53
C PRO A 223 14.02 -22.81 18.50
N ALA A 224 14.75 -23.81 18.00
CA ALA A 224 15.31 -24.89 18.81
C ALA A 224 16.13 -24.33 20.00
N PRO A 225 16.13 -24.99 21.16
CA PRO A 225 16.74 -24.44 22.37
C PRO A 225 18.28 -24.48 22.26
N SER A 226 18.89 -23.31 22.08
CA SER A 226 20.34 -23.14 22.27
C SER A 226 20.65 -22.98 23.76
N SER A 227 21.19 -24.04 24.34
CA SER A 227 21.75 -24.08 25.69
C SER A 227 23.01 -23.21 25.79
N THR A 228 22.99 -22.15 26.60
CA THR A 228 24.21 -21.52 27.13
C THR A 228 24.10 -21.41 28.65
N PRO A 229 25.15 -21.73 29.44
CA PRO A 229 25.07 -21.77 30.89
C PRO A 229 25.06 -20.38 31.52
N ALA A 230 24.23 -20.22 32.55
CA ALA A 230 24.18 -19.04 33.42
C ALA A 230 25.48 -18.88 34.23
N GLY A 231 26.11 -17.71 34.14
CA GLY A 231 27.14 -17.26 35.07
C GLY A 231 26.52 -16.68 36.36
N PRO A 232 27.26 -16.63 37.48
CA PRO A 232 26.70 -16.30 38.79
C PRO A 232 26.34 -14.82 38.91
N ILE A 233 25.14 -14.55 39.41
CA ILE A 233 24.66 -13.23 39.80
C ILE A 233 25.27 -12.89 41.17
N THR A 234 26.05 -11.81 41.23
CA THR A 234 26.51 -11.24 42.50
C THR A 234 25.60 -10.07 42.86
N THR A 235 24.79 -10.27 43.90
CA THR A 235 23.85 -9.31 44.46
C THR A 235 24.59 -8.32 45.35
N THR A 236 24.64 -7.03 44.98
CA THR A 236 25.04 -5.96 45.89
C THR A 236 23.81 -5.11 46.23
N THR A 237 23.31 -5.33 47.44
CA THR A 237 22.25 -4.59 48.14
C THR A 237 22.60 -3.12 48.34
N VAL A 238 21.68 -2.22 47.98
CA VAL A 238 21.65 -0.82 48.43
C VAL A 238 20.46 -0.65 49.38
N PRO A 239 20.65 -0.12 50.61
CA PRO A 239 19.55 0.14 51.54
C PRO A 239 18.81 1.46 51.23
N PRO A 240 17.58 1.64 51.75
CA PRO A 240 16.70 2.75 51.40
C PRO A 240 16.95 3.99 52.26
N THR A 241 16.77 5.16 51.67
CA THR A 241 16.53 6.40 52.42
C THR A 241 15.38 7.17 51.78
N ASP A 242 14.33 7.35 52.57
CA ASP A 242 13.19 8.24 52.38
C ASP A 242 12.77 8.71 53.78
N PRO A 243 11.92 9.74 53.97
CA PRO A 243 11.82 11.08 53.37
C PRO A 243 12.17 12.17 54.42
N THR A 244 11.78 13.42 54.12
CA THR A 244 11.43 14.53 55.05
C THR A 244 12.50 15.60 55.24
N GLU A 245 12.39 16.75 54.56
CA GLU A 245 11.80 17.97 55.14
C GLU A 245 11.74 19.13 54.13
N THR A 246 10.74 19.98 54.37
CA THR A 246 10.15 21.09 53.62
C THR A 246 11.04 22.33 53.37
N PRO A 247 10.58 23.29 52.54
CA PRO A 247 11.41 24.32 51.91
C PRO A 247 11.51 25.62 52.74
N GLU A 248 12.69 26.27 52.72
CA GLU A 248 12.81 27.66 53.18
C GLU A 248 13.70 28.54 52.27
N LYS A 249 13.00 29.44 51.58
CA LYS A 249 13.27 30.86 51.28
C LYS A 249 14.70 31.45 51.35
N ARG A 250 14.89 32.34 50.35
CA ARG A 250 15.62 33.63 50.34
C ARG A 250 17.16 33.54 50.28
N ASN A 251 17.91 34.46 49.68
CA ASN A 251 17.74 35.57 48.73
C ASN A 251 19.16 36.17 48.57
N PHE A 252 19.38 36.95 47.51
CA PHE A 252 20.47 37.93 47.30
C PHE A 252 21.91 37.45 47.09
N GLY A 253 22.52 37.95 46.01
CA GLY A 253 23.96 38.17 45.95
C GLY A 253 24.51 38.30 44.54
N LEU A 254 24.61 39.54 44.06
CA LEU A 254 25.40 39.98 42.90
C LEU A 254 26.82 39.36 42.90
N PHE A 255 27.31 38.95 41.73
CA PHE A 255 28.47 39.53 41.03
C PHE A 255 28.50 39.01 39.59
#